data_AF-A0A3M1HS86-F1
#
_entry.id   AF-A0A3M1HS86-F1
#
_cell.length_a   1.000
_cell.length_b   1.000
_cell.length_c   1.000
_cell.angle_alpha   90.00
_cell.angle_beta   90.00
_cell.angle_gamma   90.00
#
_symmetry.space_group_name_H-M   'P 1'
#
loop_
_entity.id
_entity.type
_entity.pdbx_description
1 polymer ?
#
loop_
_entity_poly.entity_id
_entity_poly.type
_entity_poly.pdbx_seq_one_letter_code
_entity_poly.pdbx_strand_id
1 'polypeptide(L)'
;MQSLYVPIFQNLTLWRKLEYSLTREVIRKIQERTDIQILSDPQKADGKLLGKITMFQKSILTEDTKNQAFEASITLGVEIQLVNQKGESLLHRSLADTRAFLVSHEGGLEVAKKEAFQEMAEKILFTLEDWNQRSKESMAVIDKE
;
A
#
# COMPACT_ATOMS: atom_id res chain seq x y z
N MET A 1 -6.94 12.91 12.27
CA MET A 1 -6.18 11.82 12.93
C MET A 1 -4.72 12.22 12.97
N GLN A 2 -4.01 12.01 14.08
CA GLN A 2 -2.63 12.48 14.30
C GLN A 2 -1.63 11.35 14.49
N SER A 3 -2.07 10.18 14.97
CA SER A 3 -1.19 9.02 15.15
C SER A 3 -1.77 7.71 14.63
N LEU A 4 -0.91 6.83 14.12
CA LEU A 4 -1.27 5.53 13.58
C LEU A 4 -0.36 4.42 14.09
N TYR A 5 -0.93 3.24 14.29
CA TYR A 5 -0.20 1.99 14.40
C TYR A 5 -0.31 1.22 13.09
N VAL A 6 0.83 0.79 12.53
CA VAL A 6 0.89 0.02 11.27
C VAL A 6 1.50 -1.35 11.57
N PRO A 7 0.69 -2.41 11.77
CA PRO A 7 1.21 -3.76 11.86
C PRO A 7 1.82 -4.20 10.54
N ILE A 8 2.64 -5.27 10.60
CA ILE A 8 3.10 -5.96 9.40
C ILE A 8 1.87 -6.42 8.60
N PHE A 9 1.88 -6.09 7.32
CA PHE A 9 0.82 -6.47 6.40
C PHE A 9 0.71 -8.00 6.35
N GLN A 10 -0.51 -8.51 6.33
CA GLN A 10 -0.72 -9.93 6.10
C GLN A 10 -0.38 -10.27 4.63
N ASN A 11 0.16 -11.44 4.39
CA ASN A 11 0.45 -11.91 3.03
C ASN A 11 -0.30 -13.20 2.76
N LEU A 12 -1.26 -13.14 1.83
CA LEU A 12 -2.02 -14.31 1.39
C LEU A 12 -1.46 -14.96 0.13
N THR A 13 -0.35 -14.44 -0.38
CA THR A 13 0.28 -14.95 -1.61
C THR A 13 1.30 -16.04 -1.29
N LEU A 14 1.80 -16.70 -2.32
CA LEU A 14 2.87 -17.71 -2.20
C LEU A 14 4.27 -17.09 -2.09
N TRP A 15 4.40 -15.77 -2.32
CA TRP A 15 5.67 -15.07 -2.36
C TRP A 15 6.05 -14.59 -0.97
N ARG A 16 7.19 -15.02 -0.44
CA ARG A 16 7.62 -14.64 0.90
C ARG A 16 8.18 -13.21 0.95
N LYS A 17 8.14 -12.61 2.14
CA LYS A 17 8.76 -11.32 2.47
C LYS A 17 8.11 -10.08 1.84
N LEU A 18 7.02 -10.25 1.07
CA LEU A 18 6.30 -9.10 0.50
C LEU A 18 5.70 -8.24 1.61
N GLU A 19 5.25 -8.88 2.69
CA GLU A 19 4.69 -8.25 3.89
C GLU A 19 5.63 -7.18 4.47
N TYR A 20 6.91 -7.50 4.64
CA TYR A 20 7.89 -6.58 5.23
C TYR A 20 8.24 -5.44 4.27
N SER A 21 8.41 -5.75 2.98
CA SER A 21 8.75 -4.76 1.96
C SER A 21 7.65 -3.70 1.81
N LEU A 22 6.40 -4.14 1.66
CA LEU A 22 5.27 -3.22 1.52
C LEU A 22 5.02 -2.43 2.82
N THR A 23 5.06 -3.09 3.98
CA THR A 23 4.86 -2.40 5.28
C THR A 23 5.91 -1.29 5.45
N ARG A 24 7.18 -1.57 5.14
CA ARG A 24 8.26 -0.60 5.23
C ARG A 24 8.03 0.60 4.30
N GLU A 25 7.67 0.36 3.05
CA GLU A 25 7.42 1.44 2.09
C GLU A 25 6.22 2.30 2.49
N VAL A 26 5.15 1.69 3.02
CA VAL A 26 3.98 2.41 3.54
C VAL A 26 4.35 3.29 4.73
N ILE A 27 5.02 2.73 5.74
CA ILE A 27 5.49 3.49 6.91
C ILE A 27 6.38 4.65 6.47
N ARG A 28 7.34 4.38 5.59
CA ARG A 28 8.26 5.38 5.05
C ARG A 28 7.50 6.53 4.38
N LYS A 29 6.56 6.24 3.47
CA LYS A 29 5.78 7.27 2.79
C LYS A 29 4.89 8.08 3.73
N ILE A 30 4.26 7.44 4.72
CA ILE A 30 3.47 8.16 5.72
C ILE A 30 4.35 9.15 6.48
N GLN A 31 5.53 8.71 6.93
CA GLN A 31 6.48 9.56 7.66
C GLN A 31 7.09 10.67 6.79
N GLU A 32 7.28 10.43 5.50
CA GLU A 32 7.88 11.42 4.58
C GLU A 32 6.89 12.47 4.10
N ARG A 33 5.61 12.12 3.93
CA ARG A 33 4.61 12.98 3.26
C ARG A 33 3.51 13.50 4.17
N THR A 34 3.39 12.99 5.38
CA THR A 34 2.34 13.39 6.32
C THR A 34 2.90 13.70 7.70
N ASP A 35 2.18 14.50 8.46
CA ASP A 35 2.48 14.74 9.88
C ASP A 35 1.95 13.64 10.81
N ILE A 36 1.48 12.50 10.25
CA ILE A 36 0.94 11.40 11.04
C ILE A 36 2.09 10.65 11.71
N GLN A 37 2.06 10.58 13.04
CA GLN A 37 3.05 9.86 13.81
C GLN A 37 2.78 8.36 13.78
N ILE A 38 3.79 7.57 13.43
CA ILE A 38 3.73 6.11 13.53
C ILE A 38 4.17 5.68 14.92
N LEU A 39 3.24 5.11 15.70
CA LEU A 39 3.50 4.61 17.04
C LEU A 39 3.66 3.09 17.04
N SER A 40 4.54 2.57 17.89
CA SER A 40 4.76 1.13 18.07
C SER A 40 3.71 0.48 18.99
N ASP A 41 3.03 1.26 19.82
CA ASP A 41 2.02 0.78 20.76
C ASP A 41 0.60 0.95 20.17
N PRO A 42 -0.11 -0.14 19.86
CA PRO A 42 -1.44 -0.07 19.26
C PRO A 42 -2.52 0.51 20.19
N GLN A 43 -2.26 0.62 21.50
CA GLN A 43 -3.22 1.21 22.45
C GLN A 43 -3.09 2.73 22.55
N LYS A 44 -1.97 3.30 22.11
CA LYS A 44 -1.70 4.75 22.18
C LYS A 44 -1.98 5.48 20.87
N ALA A 45 -2.09 4.75 19.75
CA ALA A 45 -2.38 5.33 18.45
C ALA A 45 -3.87 5.67 18.29
N ASP A 46 -4.20 6.75 17.56
CA ASP A 46 -5.59 7.15 17.27
C ASP A 46 -6.31 6.13 16.39
N GLY A 47 -5.55 5.39 15.58
CA GLY A 47 -6.07 4.34 14.71
C GLY A 47 -5.01 3.32 14.29
N LYS A 48 -5.46 2.29 13.59
CA LYS A 48 -4.61 1.22 13.05
C LYS A 48 -4.84 1.07 11.56
N LEU A 49 -3.76 1.04 10.78
CA LEU A 49 -3.79 0.77 9.35
C LEU A 49 -3.49 -0.71 9.12
N LEU A 50 -4.54 -1.51 8.95
CA LEU A 50 -4.41 -2.92 8.63
C LEU A 50 -4.27 -3.08 7.11
N GLY A 51 -3.36 -3.97 6.70
CA GLY A 51 -3.12 -4.26 5.30
C GLY A 51 -2.99 -5.75 5.03
N LYS A 52 -3.47 -6.18 3.87
CA LYS A 52 -3.43 -7.57 3.42
C LYS A 52 -3.07 -7.63 1.94
N ILE A 53 -1.94 -8.25 1.63
CA ILE A 53 -1.53 -8.52 0.25
C ILE A 53 -2.36 -9.69 -0.24
N THR A 54 -3.29 -9.42 -1.15
CA THR A 54 -4.25 -10.39 -1.68
C THR A 54 -3.76 -11.02 -2.98
N MET A 55 -2.92 -10.32 -3.74
CA MET A 55 -2.44 -10.81 -5.03
C MET A 55 -1.02 -10.32 -5.32
N PHE A 56 -0.17 -11.23 -5.81
CA PHE A 56 1.10 -10.89 -6.44
C PHE A 56 1.31 -11.85 -7.60
N GLN A 57 1.17 -11.34 -8.83
CA GLN A 57 1.25 -12.14 -10.05
C GLN A 57 2.27 -11.55 -11.01
N LYS A 58 3.18 -12.40 -11.50
CA LYS A 58 4.07 -12.08 -12.62
C LYS A 58 3.49 -12.70 -13.90
N SER A 59 3.35 -11.91 -14.95
CA SER A 59 2.88 -12.37 -16.26
C SER A 59 3.89 -11.99 -17.34
N ILE A 60 4.11 -12.83 -18.35
CA ILE A 60 4.87 -12.47 -19.55
C ILE A 60 3.90 -11.80 -20.52
N LEU A 61 4.27 -10.64 -21.04
CA LEU A 61 3.45 -9.88 -21.99
C LEU A 61 3.89 -10.17 -23.43
N THR A 62 5.20 -10.21 -23.67
CA THR A 62 5.74 -10.31 -25.02
C THR A 62 7.03 -11.13 -25.02
N GLU A 63 7.23 -11.93 -26.05
CA GLU A 63 8.44 -12.71 -26.31
C GLU A 63 9.18 -12.14 -27.53
N ASP A 64 10.51 -12.14 -27.50
CA ASP A 64 11.34 -11.70 -28.63
C ASP A 64 11.39 -12.76 -29.76
N THR A 65 12.09 -12.44 -30.85
CA THR A 65 12.22 -13.34 -32.02
C THR A 65 12.99 -14.64 -31.72
N LYS A 66 13.59 -14.76 -30.53
CA LYS A 66 14.27 -15.95 -30.01
C LYS A 66 13.43 -16.66 -28.93
N ASN A 67 12.16 -16.29 -28.80
CA ASN A 67 11.23 -16.83 -27.80
C ASN A 67 11.65 -16.54 -26.35
N GLN A 68 12.43 -15.48 -26.12
CA GLN A 68 12.80 -15.01 -24.79
C GLN A 68 11.79 -13.97 -24.32
N ALA A 69 11.31 -14.06 -23.08
CA ALA A 69 10.45 -13.03 -22.52
C ALA A 69 11.14 -11.66 -22.62
N PHE A 70 10.54 -10.74 -23.37
CA PHE A 70 11.04 -9.38 -23.60
C PHE A 70 10.39 -8.40 -22.63
N GLU A 71 9.08 -8.55 -22.42
CA GLU A 71 8.28 -7.72 -21.55
C GLU A 71 7.45 -8.60 -20.60
N ALA A 72 7.37 -8.19 -19.34
CA ALA A 72 6.59 -8.85 -18.31
C ALA A 72 5.82 -7.81 -17.49
N SER A 73 4.85 -8.25 -16.71
CA SER A 73 4.14 -7.39 -15.76
C SER A 73 4.10 -8.00 -14.36
N ILE A 74 4.01 -7.12 -13.37
CA ILE A 74 3.69 -7.45 -11.99
C ILE A 74 2.32 -6.86 -11.68
N THR A 75 1.40 -7.69 -11.21
CA THR A 75 0.13 -7.24 -10.63
C THR A 75 0.18 -7.43 -9.12
N LEU A 76 -0.03 -6.34 -8.37
CA LEU A 76 -0.07 -6.32 -6.92
C LEU A 76 -1.48 -5.92 -6.46
N GLY A 77 -2.10 -6.75 -5.63
CA GLY A 77 -3.39 -6.50 -4.99
C GLY A 77 -3.24 -6.37 -3.48
N VAL A 78 -3.83 -5.33 -2.91
CA VAL A 78 -3.78 -5.03 -1.47
C VAL A 78 -5.14 -4.58 -0.98
N GLU A 79 -5.63 -5.21 0.08
CA GLU A 79 -6.77 -4.76 0.85
C GLU A 79 -6.28 -3.98 2.07
N ILE A 80 -6.82 -2.78 2.28
CA ILE A 80 -6.50 -1.94 3.42
C ILE A 80 -7.74 -1.64 4.25
N GLN A 81 -7.55 -1.52 5.55
CA GLN A 81 -8.58 -1.12 6.49
C GLN A 81 -7.99 -0.15 7.51
N LEU A 82 -8.61 1.01 7.66
CA LEU A 82 -8.34 1.92 8.76
C LEU A 82 -9.38 1.70 9.86
N VAL A 83 -8.92 1.39 11.07
CA VAL A 83 -9.78 1.24 12.25
C VAL A 83 -9.42 2.29 13.30
N ASN A 84 -10.42 2.78 14.04
CA ASN A 84 -10.17 3.65 15.19
C ASN A 84 -9.73 2.84 16.43
N GLN A 85 -9.44 3.53 17.54
CA GLN A 85 -9.10 2.89 18.82
C GLN A 85 -10.16 1.90 19.33
N LYS A 86 -11.45 2.14 19.03
CA LYS A 86 -12.57 1.26 19.41
C LYS A 86 -12.71 0.03 18.50
N GLY A 87 -11.92 -0.04 17.43
CA GLY A 87 -11.98 -1.12 16.43
C GLY A 87 -13.03 -0.89 15.33
N GLU A 88 -13.65 0.29 15.28
CA GLU A 88 -14.63 0.62 14.25
C GLU A 88 -13.91 0.92 12.93
N SER A 89 -14.42 0.36 11.83
CA SER A 89 -13.85 0.54 10.50
C SER A 89 -14.19 1.93 9.95
N LEU A 90 -13.18 2.80 9.84
CA LEU A 90 -13.30 4.14 9.27
C LEU A 90 -13.15 4.13 7.75
N LEU A 91 -12.32 3.22 7.22
CA LEU A 91 -12.05 3.06 5.81
C LEU A 91 -11.80 1.58 5.52
N HIS A 92 -12.30 1.09 4.39
CA HIS A 92 -12.00 -0.23 3.87
C HIS A 92 -11.94 -0.16 2.34
N ARG A 93 -10.81 -0.55 1.74
CA ARG A 93 -10.57 -0.44 0.29
C ARG A 93 -9.74 -1.62 -0.23
N SER A 94 -10.10 -2.09 -1.42
CA SER A 94 -9.27 -3.00 -2.21
C SER A 94 -8.59 -2.20 -3.31
N LEU A 95 -7.27 -2.30 -3.36
CA LEU A 95 -6.39 -1.62 -4.31
C LEU A 95 -5.70 -2.65 -5.18
N ALA A 96 -5.56 -2.34 -6.47
CA ALA A 96 -4.77 -3.13 -7.39
C ALA A 96 -3.92 -2.22 -8.28
N ASP A 97 -2.73 -2.68 -8.63
CA ASP A 97 -1.90 -2.04 -9.64
C ASP A 97 -1.19 -3.08 -10.51
N THR A 98 -1.07 -2.80 -11.80
CA THR A 98 -0.34 -3.63 -12.76
C THR A 98 0.73 -2.77 -13.41
N ARG A 99 1.98 -3.24 -13.36
CA ARG A 99 3.14 -2.55 -13.94
C ARG A 99 3.88 -3.47 -14.90
N ALA A 100 4.07 -3.00 -16.14
CA ALA A 100 4.92 -3.66 -17.12
C ALA A 100 6.39 -3.25 -16.94
N PHE A 101 7.31 -4.15 -17.27
CA PHE A 101 8.75 -3.93 -17.21
C PHE A 101 9.47 -4.77 -18.26
N LEU A 102 10.64 -4.29 -18.71
CA LEU A 102 11.49 -5.02 -19.64
C LEU A 102 12.33 -6.06 -18.89
N VAL A 103 12.33 -7.30 -19.40
CA VAL A 103 12.99 -8.44 -18.75
C VAL A 103 14.51 -8.43 -18.98
N SER A 104 14.96 -7.85 -20.09
CA SER A 104 16.36 -7.90 -20.55
C SER A 104 17.35 -7.07 -19.72
N HIS A 105 16.90 -6.39 -18.66
CA HIS A 105 17.77 -5.66 -17.73
C HIS A 105 18.19 -6.58 -16.58
N GLU A 106 19.50 -6.70 -16.29
CA GLU A 106 19.97 -7.42 -15.11
C GLU A 106 19.33 -6.83 -13.84
N GLY A 107 18.69 -7.68 -13.04
CA GLY A 107 17.94 -7.23 -11.86
C GLY A 107 16.55 -6.64 -12.14
N GLY A 108 16.06 -6.63 -13.39
CA GLY A 108 14.80 -6.01 -13.80
C GLY A 108 13.57 -6.46 -12.99
N LEU A 109 13.51 -7.73 -12.57
CA LEU A 109 12.43 -8.22 -11.70
C LEU A 109 12.46 -7.60 -10.30
N GLU A 110 13.63 -7.46 -9.69
CA GLU A 110 13.75 -6.89 -8.34
C GLU A 110 13.53 -5.37 -8.35
N VAL A 111 13.98 -4.70 -9.42
CA VAL A 111 13.65 -3.28 -9.67
C VAL A 111 12.14 -3.11 -9.85
N ALA A 112 11.51 -3.89 -10.73
CA ALA A 112 10.07 -3.81 -10.97
C ALA A 112 9.25 -4.11 -9.71
N LYS A 113 9.68 -5.06 -8.88
CA LYS A 113 9.07 -5.32 -7.57
C LYS A 113 9.14 -4.10 -6.67
N LYS A 114 10.33 -3.50 -6.54
CA LYS A 114 10.54 -2.32 -5.71
C LYS A 114 9.64 -1.17 -6.17
N GLU A 115 9.60 -0.91 -7.47
CA GLU A 115 8.74 0.12 -8.06
C GLU A 115 7.25 -0.16 -7.84
N ALA A 116 6.81 -1.40 -8.03
CA ALA A 116 5.42 -1.80 -7.76
C ALA A 116 5.03 -1.59 -6.28
N PHE A 117 5.95 -1.87 -5.35
CA PHE A 117 5.72 -1.60 -3.93
C PHE A 117 5.68 -0.10 -3.61
N GLN A 118 6.59 0.67 -4.20
CA GLN A 118 6.59 2.13 -4.03
C GLN A 118 5.28 2.74 -4.55
N GLU A 119 4.83 2.32 -5.73
CA GLU A 119 3.57 2.79 -6.29
C GLU A 119 2.38 2.38 -5.42
N MET A 120 2.33 1.12 -4.97
CA MET A 120 1.24 0.67 -4.11
C MET A 120 1.21 1.42 -2.77
N ALA A 121 2.37 1.67 -2.16
CA ALA A 121 2.47 2.50 -0.97
C ALA A 121 1.97 3.92 -1.21
N GLU A 122 2.20 4.47 -2.40
CA GLU A 122 1.68 5.78 -2.80
C GLU A 122 0.16 5.79 -2.92
N LYS A 123 -0.42 4.77 -3.57
CA LYS A 123 -1.88 4.62 -3.67
C LYS A 123 -2.54 4.48 -2.29
N ILE A 124 -1.93 3.71 -1.38
CA ILE A 124 -2.40 3.58 0.01
C ILE A 124 -2.37 4.94 0.71
N LEU A 125 -1.25 5.66 0.60
CA LEU A 125 -1.13 6.99 1.19
C LEU A 125 -2.18 7.96 0.64
N PHE A 126 -2.33 8.04 -0.68
CA PHE A 126 -3.32 8.90 -1.32
C PHE A 126 -4.74 8.59 -0.83
N THR A 127 -5.06 7.30 -0.68
CA THR A 127 -6.36 6.87 -0.15
C THR A 127 -6.57 7.33 1.31
N LEU A 128 -5.51 7.33 2.13
CA LEU A 128 -5.57 7.82 3.50
C LEU A 128 -5.69 9.34 3.57
N GLU A 129 -4.97 10.06 2.71
CA GLU A 129 -5.03 11.52 2.61
C GLU A 129 -6.43 11.99 2.18
N ASP A 130 -7.01 11.39 1.14
CA ASP A 130 -8.38 11.67 0.68
C ASP A 130 -9.39 11.48 1.81
N TRP A 131 -9.32 10.35 2.52
CA TRP A 131 -10.19 10.08 3.65
C TRP A 131 -10.03 11.11 4.78
N ASN A 132 -8.80 11.46 5.13
CA ASN A 132 -8.51 12.39 6.23
C ASN A 132 -9.01 13.81 5.89
N GLN A 133 -8.87 14.23 4.63
CA GLN A 133 -9.37 15.52 4.14
C GLN A 133 -10.89 15.59 4.19
N ARG A 134 -11.58 14.58 3.63
CA ARG A 134 -13.05 14.51 3.63
C ARG A 134 -13.65 14.45 5.03
N SER A 135 -12.94 13.78 5.95
CA SER A 135 -13.36 13.71 7.36
C SER A 135 -13.28 15.08 8.05
N LYS A 136 -12.22 15.87 7.78
CA LYS A 136 -12.08 17.23 8.31
C LYS A 136 -13.14 18.18 7.75
N GLU A 137 -13.43 18.09 6.46
CA GLU A 137 -14.46 18.91 5.81
C GLU A 137 -15.85 18.63 6.37
N SER A 138 -16.18 17.36 6.61
CA SER A 138 -17.47 16.96 7.19
C SER A 138 -17.66 17.50 8.61
N MET A 139 -16.58 17.61 9.40
CA MET A 139 -16.62 18.19 10.75
C MET A 139 -16.76 19.72 10.72
N ALA A 140 -16.10 20.40 9.79
CA ALA A 140 -16.11 21.86 9.69
C ALA A 140 -17.47 22.47 9.27
N VAL A 141 -18.37 21.66 8.67
CA VAL A 141 -19.72 22.09 8.29
C VAL A 141 -20.67 22.09 9.50
N ILE A 142 -20.46 21.20 10.48
CA ILE A 142 -21.35 21.04 11.64
C ILE A 142 -21.17 22.19 12.67
N ASP A 143 -19.98 22.79 12.75
CA ASP A 143 -19.70 23.93 13.66
C ASP A 143 -20.24 25.30 13.14
N LYS A 144 -20.95 25.33 12.00
CA LYS A 144 -21.47 26.57 11.38
C LYS A 144 -22.98 26.79 11.54
N GLU A 145 -23.67 25.96 12.33
CA GLU A 145 -25.09 26.11 12.69
C GLU A 145 -25.27 26.40 14.18
#